data_AF-A0A1J0A4M4-F1
#
_entry.id   AF-A0A1J0A4M4-F1
#
_cell.length_a   1.000
_cell.length_b   1.000
_cell.length_c   1.000
_cell.angle_alpha   90.00
_cell.angle_beta   90.00
_cell.angle_gamma   90.00
#
_symmetry.space_group_name_H-M   'P 1'
#
loop_
_entity.id
_entity.type
_entity.pdbx_description
1 polymer ?
#
loop_
_entity_poly.entity_id
_entity_poly.type
_entity_poly.pdbx_seq_one_letter_code
_entity_poly.pdbx_strand_id
1 'polypeptide(L)'
;MIFSAISFVALFLILICQGFLLLNPEGLPGLSLSLAFNTAASFVTNTNWQAYAGEETLSIFSQKIGLTVQNFVSAAIGILVLYVLLLGFKRDRMPKMRQ
;
A
#
# COMPACT_ATOMS: atom_id res chain seq x y z
N MET A 1 -5.56 10.13 -0.25
CA MET A 1 -4.32 10.63 -0.89
C MET A 1 -3.18 10.74 0.10
N ILE A 2 -3.22 11.61 1.11
CA ILE A 2 -2.14 11.74 2.12
C ILE A 2 -1.84 10.40 2.80
N PHE A 3 -2.88 9.68 3.21
CA PHE A 3 -2.74 8.36 3.81
C PHE A 3 -2.01 7.37 2.90
N SER A 4 -2.40 7.25 1.63
CA SER A 4 -1.73 6.40 0.63
C SER A 4 -0.26 6.78 0.41
N ALA A 5 0.06 8.07 0.44
CA ALA A 5 1.44 8.55 0.31
C ALA A 5 2.29 8.18 1.54
N ILE A 6 1.74 8.30 2.75
CA ILE A 6 2.41 7.87 3.99
C ILE A 6 2.65 6.35 3.95
N SER A 7 1.64 5.57 3.57
CA SER A 7 1.78 4.11 3.46
C SER A 7 2.81 3.70 2.41
N PHE A 8 2.90 4.44 1.30
CA PHE A 8 3.94 4.23 0.28
C PHE A 8 5.33 4.44 0.85
N VAL A 9 5.57 5.58 1.51
CA VAL A 9 6.88 5.89 2.10
C VAL A 9 7.23 4.86 3.20
N ALA A 10 6.26 4.50 4.04
CA ALA A 10 6.47 3.50 5.08
C ALA A 10 6.87 2.13 4.50
N LEU A 11 6.13 1.63 3.50
CA LEU A 11 6.44 0.35 2.86
C LEU A 11 7.79 0.40 2.13
N PHE A 12 8.05 1.49 1.40
CA PHE A 12 9.33 1.70 0.70
C PHE A 12 10.54 1.67 1.65
N LEU A 13 10.44 2.34 2.80
CA LEU A 13 11.48 2.31 3.83
C LEU A 13 11.64 0.93 4.45
N ILE A 14 10.55 0.20 4.72
CA ILE A 14 10.61 -1.18 5.22
C ILE A 14 11.36 -2.09 4.23
N LEU A 15 11.11 -1.95 2.93
CA LEU A 15 11.72 -2.78 1.88
C LEU A 15 13.22 -2.50 1.67
N ILE A 16 13.64 -1.23 1.76
CA ILE A 16 15.06 -0.86 1.65
C ILE A 16 15.82 -1.16 2.94
N CYS A 17 15.22 -0.87 4.08
CA CYS A 17 15.84 -1.09 5.39
C CYS A 17 15.64 -2.52 5.90
N GLN A 18 15.03 -3.42 5.13
CA GLN A 18 14.74 -4.81 5.51
C GLN A 18 15.95 -5.51 6.15
N GLY A 19 17.16 -5.24 5.65
CA GLY A 19 18.40 -5.83 6.18
C GLY A 19 18.73 -5.44 7.63
N PHE A 20 18.22 -4.32 8.13
CA PHE A 20 18.43 -3.85 9.51
C PHE A 20 17.28 -4.20 10.46
N LEU A 21 16.18 -4.75 9.96
CA LEU A 21 15.02 -5.04 10.80
C LEU A 21 15.22 -6.32 11.62
N LEU A 22 14.83 -6.26 12.91
CA LEU A 22 15.04 -7.30 13.93
C LEU A 22 14.52 -8.70 13.56
N LEU A 23 13.62 -8.81 12.58
CA LEU A 23 12.97 -10.05 12.15
C LEU A 23 13.52 -10.53 10.79
N ASN A 24 14.85 -10.55 10.67
CA ASN A 24 15.56 -11.08 9.49
C ASN A 24 16.45 -12.28 9.87
N PRO A 25 15.87 -13.46 10.20
CA PRO A 25 16.65 -14.65 10.54
C PRO A 25 17.51 -15.16 9.38
N GLU A 26 17.11 -14.85 8.14
CA GLU A 26 17.80 -15.22 6.90
C GLU A 26 18.90 -14.22 6.48
N GLY A 27 19.06 -13.09 7.19
CA GLY A 27 20.08 -12.09 6.87
C GLY A 27 19.94 -11.43 5.50
N LEU A 28 18.74 -11.48 4.90
CA LEU A 28 18.50 -10.97 3.55
C LEU A 28 18.78 -9.46 3.46
N PRO A 29 19.53 -9.00 2.44
CA PRO A 29 19.80 -7.60 2.25
C PRO A 29 18.51 -6.81 1.92
N GLY A 30 18.59 -5.49 2.06
CA GLY A 30 17.55 -4.59 1.55
C GLY A 30 17.35 -4.74 0.04
N LEU A 31 16.12 -4.53 -0.43
CA LEU A 31 15.81 -4.54 -1.86
C LEU A 31 16.50 -3.39 -2.60
N SER A 32 16.78 -3.58 -3.89
CA SER A 32 17.26 -2.49 -4.74
C SER A 32 16.23 -1.36 -4.81
N LEU A 33 16.70 -0.12 -4.97
CA LEU A 33 15.84 1.07 -4.93
C LEU A 33 14.68 1.00 -5.95
N SER A 34 14.95 0.53 -7.17
CA SER A 34 13.96 0.36 -8.23
C SER A 34 12.93 -0.72 -7.90
N LEU A 35 13.36 -1.82 -7.30
CA LEU A 35 12.50 -2.93 -6.92
C LEU A 35 11.63 -2.56 -5.71
N ALA A 36 12.21 -1.94 -4.68
CA ALA A 36 11.48 -1.42 -3.52
C ALA A 36 10.42 -0.40 -3.94
N PHE A 37 10.73 0.49 -4.90
CA PHE A 37 9.78 1.45 -5.43
C PHE A 37 8.61 0.77 -6.16
N ASN A 38 8.92 -0.17 -7.06
CA ASN A 38 7.91 -0.88 -7.84
C ASN A 38 6.98 -1.71 -6.92
N THR A 39 7.55 -2.41 -5.95
CA THR A 39 6.79 -3.18 -4.97
C THR A 39 5.92 -2.27 -4.10
N ALA A 40 6.48 -1.18 -3.54
CA ALA A 40 5.71 -0.26 -2.71
C ALA A 40 4.55 0.38 -3.48
N ALA A 41 4.80 0.82 -4.72
CA ALA A 41 3.77 1.39 -5.59
C ALA A 41 2.67 0.35 -5.86
N SER A 42 3.05 -0.85 -6.27
CA SER A 42 2.13 -1.92 -6.63
C SER A 42 1.20 -2.34 -5.48
N PHE A 43 1.71 -2.40 -4.25
CA PHE A 43 0.90 -2.77 -3.09
C PHE A 43 0.01 -1.62 -2.60
N VAL A 44 0.48 -0.36 -2.69
CA VAL A 44 -0.35 0.81 -2.37
C VAL A 44 -1.49 0.99 -3.38
N THR A 45 -1.26 0.64 -4.64
CA THR A 45 -2.29 0.66 -5.70
C THR A 45 -3.13 -0.61 -5.79
N ASN A 46 -2.96 -1.56 -4.85
CA ASN A 46 -3.66 -2.84 -4.83
C ASN A 46 -3.46 -3.70 -6.10
N THR A 47 -2.36 -3.48 -6.81
CA THR A 47 -1.99 -4.25 -8.01
C THR A 47 -1.30 -5.55 -7.64
N ASN A 48 -0.51 -5.53 -6.55
CA ASN A 48 0.23 -6.69 -6.04
C ASN A 48 1.14 -7.36 -7.09
N TRP A 49 1.76 -6.55 -7.95
CA TRP A 49 2.78 -7.01 -8.88
C TRP A 49 4.05 -7.41 -8.12
N GLN A 50 4.60 -8.58 -8.44
CA GLN A 50 5.74 -9.18 -7.74
C GLN A 50 6.84 -9.49 -8.75
N ALA A 51 7.83 -8.60 -8.84
CA ALA A 51 9.02 -8.78 -9.69
C ALA A 51 10.22 -9.37 -8.92
N TYR A 52 9.95 -10.14 -7.86
CA TYR A 52 10.93 -10.66 -6.92
C TYR A 52 10.59 -12.11 -6.52
N ALA A 53 11.60 -12.90 -6.15
CA ALA A 53 11.42 -14.27 -5.68
C ALA A 53 11.14 -14.28 -4.17
N GLY A 54 9.86 -14.36 -3.78
CA GLY A 54 9.38 -14.05 -2.43
C GLY A 54 10.08 -14.76 -1.26
N GLU A 55 10.58 -15.98 -1.44
CA GLU A 55 11.27 -16.75 -0.38
C GLU A 55 12.75 -16.38 -0.22
N GLU A 56 13.40 -15.89 -1.28
CA GLU A 56 14.84 -15.54 -1.26
C GLU A 56 15.09 -14.03 -1.16
N THR A 57 14.06 -13.19 -1.31
CA THR A 57 14.23 -11.72 -1.37
C THR A 57 13.48 -10.93 -0.30
N LEU A 58 12.51 -11.52 0.39
CA LEU A 58 11.73 -10.84 1.43
C LEU A 58 11.82 -11.55 2.77
N SER A 59 12.11 -10.78 3.81
CA SER A 59 11.98 -11.22 5.20
C SER A 59 10.51 -11.49 5.53
N ILE A 60 10.27 -12.44 6.43
CA ILE A 60 8.96 -12.72 7.03
C ILE A 60 8.32 -11.45 7.61
N PHE A 61 9.11 -10.51 8.11
CA PHE A 61 8.61 -9.21 8.58
C PHE A 61 7.99 -8.41 7.44
N SER A 62 8.72 -8.22 6.35
CA SER A 62 8.25 -7.45 5.20
C SER A 62 7.01 -8.07 4.56
N GLN A 63 6.92 -9.41 4.52
CA GLN A 63 5.72 -10.10 4.04
C GLN A 63 4.50 -9.88 4.96
N LYS A 64 4.67 -10.10 6.26
CA LYS A 64 3.54 -10.06 7.22
C LYS A 64 3.14 -8.64 7.61
N ILE A 65 4.08 -7.73 7.80
CA ILE A 65 3.81 -6.36 8.28
C ILE A 65 3.80 -5.36 7.12
N GLY A 66 4.65 -5.53 6.11
CA GLY A 66 4.65 -4.64 4.95
C GLY A 66 3.52 -4.97 3.98
N LEU A 67 3.61 -6.13 3.33
CA LEU A 67 2.74 -6.50 2.22
C LEU A 67 1.31 -6.81 2.65
N THR A 68 1.14 -7.60 3.73
CA THR A 68 -0.20 -8.00 4.17
C THR A 68 -1.01 -6.80 4.64
N VAL A 69 -0.43 -5.86 5.40
CA VAL A 69 -1.11 -4.63 5.81
C VAL A 69 -1.57 -3.84 4.58
N GLN A 70 -0.74 -3.72 3.55
CA GLN A 70 -1.12 -3.02 2.33
C GLN A 70 -2.22 -3.72 1.52
N ASN A 71 -2.31 -5.04 1.54
CA ASN A 71 -3.43 -5.76 0.92
C ASN A 71 -4.79 -5.39 1.54
N PHE A 72 -4.85 -5.17 2.86
CA PHE A 72 -6.08 -4.75 3.53
C PHE A 72 -6.36 -3.27 3.31
N VAL A 73 -5.34 -2.45 3.54
CA VAL A 73 -5.47 -1.00 3.59
C VAL A 73 -5.75 -0.41 2.19
N SER A 74 -5.07 -0.89 1.15
CA SER A 74 -5.31 -0.43 -0.23
C SER A 74 -6.71 -0.80 -0.72
N ALA A 75 -7.19 -2.01 -0.41
CA ALA A 75 -8.55 -2.45 -0.71
C ALA A 75 -9.60 -1.61 0.01
N ALA A 76 -9.39 -1.31 1.30
CA ALA A 76 -10.30 -0.47 2.09
C ALA A 76 -10.44 0.95 1.50
N ILE A 77 -9.34 1.53 1.00
CA ILE A 77 -9.38 2.84 0.33
C ILE A 77 -10.22 2.76 -0.95
N GLY A 78 -10.07 1.69 -1.75
CA GLY A 78 -10.88 1.49 -2.96
C GLY A 78 -12.38 1.44 -2.65
N ILE A 79 -12.77 0.71 -1.60
CA ILE A 79 -14.17 0.63 -1.15
C ILE A 79 -14.66 1.99 -0.66
N LEU A 80 -13.85 2.73 0.10
CA LEU A 80 -14.21 4.07 0.59
C LEU A 80 -14.45 5.06 -0.54
N VAL A 81 -13.60 5.05 -1.58
CA VAL A 81 -13.78 5.89 -2.77
C VAL A 81 -15.08 5.54 -3.49
N LEU A 82 -15.35 4.25 -3.69
CA LEU A 82 -16.61 3.80 -4.29
C LEU A 82 -17.82 4.25 -3.46
N TYR A 83 -17.77 4.10 -2.15
CA TYR A 83 -18.83 4.53 -1.24
C TYR A 83 -19.12 6.04 -1.36
N VAL A 84 -18.07 6.88 -1.36
CA VAL A 84 -18.20 8.33 -1.52
C VAL A 84 -18.76 8.70 -2.91
N LEU A 85 -18.36 7.99 -3.97
CA LEU A 85 -18.92 8.17 -5.31
C LEU A 85 -20.42 7.86 -5.35
N LEU A 86 -20.84 6.76 -4.71
CA LEU A 86 -22.26 6.39 -4.60
C LEU A 86 -23.07 7.44 -3.82
N LEU A 87 -22.51 7.98 -2.73
CA LEU A 87 -23.13 9.10 -2.00
C LEU A 87 -23.22 10.38 -2.86
N GLY A 88 -22.21 10.63 -3.68
CA GLY A 88 -22.20 11.73 -4.64
C GLY A 88 -23.33 11.63 -5.66
N PHE A 89 -23.57 10.43 -6.23
CA PHE A 89 -24.67 10.21 -7.16
C PHE A 89 -26.06 10.26 -6.50
N LYS A 90 -26.17 9.82 -5.24
CA LYS A 90 -27.44 9.85 -4.49
C LYS A 90 -27.88 11.26 -4.08
N ARG A 91 -26.98 12.25 -4.11
CA ARG A 91 -27.28 13.62 -3.67
C ARG A 91 -28.15 14.34 -4.70
N ASP A 92 -29.47 14.23 -4.53
CA ASP A 92 -30.43 15.03 -5.26
C ASP A 92 -30.15 16.52 -5.05
N ARG A 93 -30.18 17.28 -6.15
CA ARG A 93 -30.03 18.74 -6.12
C ARG A 93 -31.16 19.31 -5.27
N MET A 94 -30.85 19.80 -4.06
CA MET A 94 -31.79 20.62 -3.32
C MET A 94 -32.19 21.80 -4.23
N PRO A 95 -33.49 21.99 -4.53
CA PRO A 95 -33.92 23.12 -5.33
C PRO A 95 -33.55 24.39 -4.58
N LYS A 96 -32.89 25.30 -5.29
CA LYS A 96 -32.55 26.65 -4.82
C LYS A 96 -33.86 27.31 -4.36
N MET A 97 -34.04 27.48 -3.04
CA MET A 97 -35.13 28.32 -2.54
C MET A 97 -34.84 29.74 -3.02
N ARG A 98 -35.69 30.17 -3.96
CA ARG A 98 -35.67 31.47 -4.62
C ARG A 98 -35.99 32.53 -3.55
N GLN A 99 -35.10 33.50 -3.39
CA GLN A 99 -35.37 34.74 -2.65
C GLN A 99 -36.43 35.57 -3.37
#